data_AF-M2Q023-F1
#
_entry.id   AF-M2Q023-F1
#
_cell.length_a   1.000
_cell.length_b   1.000
_cell.length_c   1.000
_cell.angle_alpha   90.00
_cell.angle_beta   90.00
_cell.angle_gamma   90.00
#
_symmetry.space_group_name_H-M   'P 1'
#
loop_
_entity.id
_entity.type
_entity.pdbx_description
1 polymer ?
#
loop_
_entity_poly.entity_id
_entity_poly.type
_entity_poly.pdbx_seq_one_letter_code
_entity_poly.pdbx_strand_id
1 'polypeptide(L)'
;MNRQYQYFAIVTKAFPHVEEPALMSRRWVDEHGVVRQESFTDKLVWEPEDVLSRIESGESAAKAHPVTEEAGLRFEAIRHARVHMFDPADGRYEYFKLIELGKTVLAIRTWISPQGYDLEETHTASGWLSSHVRSKLERDSMGGDLIPITKEEAESL
;
A
#
# COMPACT_ATOMS: atom_id res chain seq x y z
N MET A 1 -24.42 5.08 18.01
CA MET A 1 -23.56 6.08 18.69
C MET A 1 -22.46 6.48 17.73
N ASN A 2 -22.15 7.78 17.61
CA ASN A 2 -20.97 8.22 16.86
C ASN A 2 -19.73 7.89 17.71
N ARG A 3 -18.77 7.14 17.17
CA ARG A 3 -17.54 6.79 17.91
C ARG A 3 -16.71 8.06 18.08
N GLN A 4 -16.37 8.40 19.32
CA GLN A 4 -15.47 9.52 19.59
C GLN A 4 -14.04 9.00 19.62
N TYR A 5 -13.34 9.17 18.50
CA TYR A 5 -11.96 8.73 18.35
C TYR A 5 -10.99 9.72 19.01
N GLN A 6 -9.97 9.18 19.66
CA GLN A 6 -8.78 9.92 20.08
C GLN A 6 -7.63 9.50 19.16
N TYR A 7 -6.99 10.46 18.50
CA TYR A 7 -5.92 10.22 17.53
C TYR A 7 -4.54 10.45 18.13
N PHE A 8 -3.57 9.64 17.70
CA PHE A 8 -2.21 9.64 18.20
C PHE A 8 -1.21 9.47 17.05
N ALA A 9 -0.28 10.40 16.96
CA ALA A 9 0.91 10.28 16.13
C ALA A 9 1.96 9.45 16.86
N ILE A 10 2.40 8.35 16.24
CA ILE A 10 3.45 7.50 16.79
C ILE A 10 4.79 7.88 16.17
N VAL A 11 5.69 8.40 16.99
CA VAL A 11 7.03 8.81 16.59
C VAL A 11 8.07 7.82 17.09
N THR A 12 9.13 7.65 16.30
CA THR A 12 10.25 6.75 16.59
C THR A 12 11.57 7.50 16.40
N LYS A 13 12.71 6.86 16.68
CA LYS A 13 14.01 7.46 16.39
C LYS A 13 14.20 7.74 14.88
N ALA A 14 13.62 6.91 14.00
CA ALA A 14 13.70 7.08 12.55
C ALA A 14 12.71 8.12 12.02
N PHE A 15 11.61 8.34 12.74
CA PHE A 15 10.56 9.31 12.40
C PHE A 15 10.26 10.17 13.64
N PRO A 16 11.11 11.17 13.94
CA PRO A 16 11.06 11.89 15.21
C PRO A 16 10.02 13.02 15.25
N HIS A 17 9.40 13.37 14.12
CA HIS A 17 8.51 14.52 13.98
C HIS A 17 7.04 14.09 14.05
N VAL A 18 6.22 14.86 14.77
CA VAL A 18 4.78 14.57 14.97
C VAL A 18 3.98 14.84 13.69
N GLU A 19 4.45 15.77 12.87
CA GLU A 19 3.86 16.13 11.58
C GLU A 19 4.11 15.07 10.51
N GLU A 20 5.16 14.27 10.68
CA GLU A 20 5.52 13.14 9.81
C GLU A 20 5.78 11.88 10.66
N PRO A 21 4.74 11.35 11.32
CA PRO A 21 4.90 10.24 12.24
C PRO A 21 5.22 8.95 11.47
N ALA A 22 5.81 7.97 12.17
CA ALA A 22 5.98 6.64 11.62
C ALA A 22 4.62 6.00 11.30
N LEU A 23 3.67 6.19 12.23
CA LEU A 23 2.36 5.56 12.21
C LEU A 23 1.32 6.50 12.82
N MET A 24 0.07 6.36 12.38
CA MET A 24 -1.08 7.01 13.01
C MET A 24 -1.93 5.95 13.69
N SER A 25 -2.27 6.16 14.96
CA SER A 25 -3.16 5.28 15.72
C SER A 25 -4.37 6.06 16.22
N ARG A 26 -5.50 5.37 16.40
CA ARG A 26 -6.67 5.93 17.07
C ARG A 26 -7.25 4.94 18.06
N ARG A 27 -7.87 5.44 19.13
CA ARG A 27 -8.57 4.63 20.13
C ARG A 27 -9.94 5.18 20.44
N TRP A 28 -10.85 4.30 20.84
CA TRP A 28 -12.20 4.65 21.29
C TRP A 28 -12.67 3.62 22.31
N VAL A 29 -13.74 3.95 23.04
CA VAL A 29 -14.44 3.01 23.91
C VAL A 29 -15.65 2.50 23.14
N ASP A 30 -15.80 1.18 23.04
CA ASP A 30 -16.96 0.58 22.38
C ASP A 30 -18.21 0.56 23.29
N GLU A 31 -19.31 0.01 22.77
CA GLU A 31 -20.59 -0.06 23.49
C GLU A 31 -20.55 -0.93 24.77
N HIS A 32 -19.53 -1.77 24.92
CA HIS A 32 -19.32 -2.64 26.07
C HIS A 32 -18.34 -2.04 27.08
N GLY A 33 -17.86 -0.81 26.86
CA GLY A 33 -16.86 -0.18 27.71
C GLY A 33 -15.44 -0.67 27.46
N VAL A 34 -15.20 -1.43 26.39
CA VAL A 34 -13.87 -1.96 26.05
C VAL A 34 -13.11 -0.92 25.24
N VAL A 35 -11.86 -0.64 25.65
CA VAL A 35 -10.95 0.21 24.89
C VAL A 35 -10.52 -0.56 23.64
N ARG A 36 -10.83 0.01 22.48
CA ARG A 36 -10.42 -0.48 21.17
C ARG A 36 -9.39 0.49 20.59
N GLN A 37 -8.46 -0.05 19.83
CA GLN A 37 -7.38 0.68 19.20
C GLN A 37 -7.08 0.08 17.85
N GLU A 38 -6.69 0.94 16.92
CA GLU A 38 -6.29 0.57 15.57
C GLU A 38 -5.23 1.53 15.06
N SER A 39 -4.46 1.08 14.08
CA SER A 39 -3.43 1.86 13.40
C SER A 39 -3.72 1.90 11.90
N PHE A 40 -3.31 3.00 11.26
CA PHE A 40 -3.44 3.15 9.82
C PHE A 40 -2.25 2.50 9.12
N THR A 41 -2.50 1.42 8.36
CA THR A 41 -1.47 0.57 7.79
C THR A 41 -1.03 1.01 6.39
N ASP A 42 0.01 0.37 5.87
CA ASP A 42 0.49 0.54 4.49
C ASP A 42 -0.53 0.11 3.43
N LYS A 43 -1.49 -0.75 3.80
CA LYS A 43 -2.65 -1.13 2.98
C LYS A 43 -3.74 -0.04 2.90
N LEU A 44 -3.47 1.15 3.44
CA LEU A 44 -4.40 2.30 3.47
C LEU A 44 -5.72 2.01 4.20
N VAL A 45 -5.67 1.16 5.22
CA VAL A 45 -6.82 0.80 6.06
C VAL A 45 -6.47 0.91 7.53
N TRP A 46 -7.49 1.13 8.36
CA TRP A 46 -7.37 1.04 9.81
C TRP A 46 -7.50 -0.43 10.24
N GLU A 47 -6.46 -0.99 10.85
CA GLU A 47 -6.45 -2.38 11.33
C GLU A 47 -6.26 -2.42 12.86
N PRO A 48 -6.92 -3.34 13.59
CA PRO A 48 -6.72 -3.51 15.02
C PRO A 48 -5.24 -3.80 15.34
N GLU A 49 -4.66 -2.98 16.21
CA GLU A 49 -3.26 -3.09 16.62
C GLU A 49 -3.08 -2.67 18.08
N ASP A 50 -2.04 -3.18 18.74
CA ASP A 50 -1.76 -2.93 20.16
C ASP A 50 -0.66 -1.89 20.43
N VAL A 51 -0.30 -1.09 19.42
CA VAL A 51 0.85 -0.17 19.48
C VAL A 51 0.75 0.82 20.64
N LEU A 52 -0.42 1.41 20.90
CA LEU A 52 -0.58 2.35 22.01
C LEU A 52 -0.38 1.65 23.35
N SER A 53 -1.00 0.48 23.55
CA SER A 53 -0.83 -0.30 24.78
C SER A 53 0.62 -0.70 25.03
N ARG A 54 1.37 -1.07 23.99
CA ARG A 54 2.80 -1.42 24.10
C ARG A 54 3.69 -0.22 24.42
N ILE A 55 3.32 0.98 23.96
CA ILE A 55 4.00 2.23 24.35
C ILE A 55 3.70 2.56 25.82
N GLU A 56 2.43 2.45 26.23
CA GLU A 56 1.99 2.72 27.60
C GLU A 56 2.59 1.74 28.62
N SER A 57 2.76 0.46 28.26
CA SER A 57 3.42 -0.55 29.12
C SER A 57 4.95 -0.47 29.14
N GLY A 58 5.55 0.34 28.26
CA GLY A 58 6.99 0.48 28.12
C GLY A 58 7.67 -0.64 27.31
N GLU A 59 6.90 -1.54 26.68
CA GLU A 59 7.41 -2.58 25.77
C GLU A 59 7.95 -2.01 24.44
N SER A 60 7.50 -0.81 24.06
CA SER A 60 7.95 -0.08 22.88
C SER A 60 8.65 1.22 23.28
N ALA A 61 9.80 1.49 22.65
CA ALA A 61 10.52 2.76 22.82
C ALA A 61 9.92 3.92 21.97
N ALA A 62 8.87 3.64 21.19
CA ALA A 62 8.15 4.67 20.45
C ALA A 62 7.41 5.62 21.41
N LYS A 63 7.02 6.80 20.92
CA LYS A 63 6.23 7.76 21.70
C LYS A 63 4.93 8.06 20.99
N ALA A 64 3.85 8.10 21.75
CA ALA A 64 2.53 8.50 21.27
C ALA A 64 2.28 9.97 21.63
N HIS A 65 1.95 10.79 20.64
CA HIS A 65 1.59 12.19 20.81
C HIS A 65 0.11 12.37 20.42
N PRO A 66 -0.74 12.92 21.30
CA PRO A 66 -2.13 13.20 20.94
C PRO A 66 -2.18 14.23 19.81
N VAL A 67 -3.03 13.98 18.83
CA VAL A 67 -3.24 14.88 17.68
C VAL A 67 -4.73 15.04 17.39
N THR A 68 -5.07 16.01 16.55
CA THR A 68 -6.45 16.23 16.13
C THR A 68 -6.87 15.21 15.07
N GLU A 69 -8.18 15.02 14.88
CA GLU A 69 -8.71 14.19 13.81
C GLU A 69 -8.28 14.69 12.43
N GLU A 70 -8.20 16.02 12.23
CA GLU A 70 -7.72 16.59 10.98
C GLU A 70 -6.25 16.22 10.70
N ALA A 71 -5.42 16.04 11.73
CA ALA A 71 -4.06 15.54 11.55
C ALA A 71 -4.05 14.06 11.12
N GLY A 72 -4.94 13.25 11.67
CA GLY A 72 -5.18 11.87 11.23
C GLY A 72 -5.55 11.80 9.75
N LEU A 73 -6.57 12.56 9.34
CA LEU A 73 -7.03 12.61 7.94
C LEU A 73 -5.95 13.12 6.97
N ARG A 74 -5.14 14.10 7.39
CA ARG A 74 -3.99 14.56 6.59
C ARG A 74 -2.96 13.46 6.41
N PHE A 75 -2.68 12.68 7.46
CA PHE A 75 -1.75 11.55 7.36
C PHE A 75 -2.26 10.49 6.38
N GLU A 76 -3.55 10.13 6.44
CA GLU A 76 -4.18 9.21 5.49
C GLU A 76 -4.01 9.69 4.05
N ALA A 77 -4.31 10.97 3.78
CA ALA A 77 -4.17 11.56 2.45
C ALA A 77 -2.72 11.55 1.94
N ILE A 78 -1.74 11.86 2.80
CA ILE A 78 -0.31 11.80 2.46
C ILE A 78 0.12 10.36 2.15
N ARG A 79 -0.33 9.38 2.96
CA ARG A 79 -0.03 7.97 2.73
C ARG A 79 -0.64 7.46 1.43
N HIS A 80 -1.89 7.79 1.17
CA HIS A 80 -2.55 7.48 -0.10
C HIS A 80 -1.79 8.08 -1.28
N ALA A 81 -1.43 9.36 -1.23
CA ALA A 81 -0.67 10.01 -2.29
C ALA A 81 0.72 9.35 -2.51
N ARG A 82 1.39 8.92 -1.43
CA ARG A 82 2.68 8.21 -1.53
C ARG A 82 2.54 6.82 -2.16
N VAL A 83 1.52 6.05 -1.79
CA VAL A 83 1.28 4.71 -2.37
C VAL A 83 0.96 4.83 -3.86
N HIS A 84 0.13 5.79 -4.23
CA HIS A 84 -0.33 5.99 -5.61
C HIS A 84 0.56 6.94 -6.43
N MET A 85 1.73 7.37 -5.92
CA MET A 85 2.54 8.39 -6.59
C MET A 85 3.06 7.95 -7.96
N PHE A 86 3.18 6.64 -8.15
CA PHE A 86 3.67 6.04 -9.38
C PHE A 86 2.56 5.54 -10.30
N ASP A 87 1.29 5.53 -9.86
CA ASP A 87 0.18 5.05 -10.67
C ASP A 87 -0.02 5.91 -11.93
N PRO A 88 -0.54 5.32 -13.02
CA PRO A 88 -0.77 6.06 -14.26
C PRO A 88 -1.70 7.25 -14.03
N ALA A 89 -1.34 8.41 -14.56
CA ALA A 89 -2.09 9.65 -14.35
C ALA A 89 -3.54 9.60 -14.87
N ASP A 90 -3.80 8.77 -15.88
CA ASP A 90 -5.12 8.52 -16.45
C ASP A 90 -5.82 7.28 -15.87
N GLY A 91 -5.19 6.60 -14.90
CA GLY A 91 -5.67 5.37 -14.29
C GLY A 91 -5.64 4.16 -15.20
N ARG A 92 -4.98 4.22 -16.37
CA ARG A 92 -4.97 3.14 -17.36
C ARG A 92 -3.65 2.40 -17.35
N TYR A 93 -3.76 1.07 -17.40
CA TYR A 93 -2.64 0.17 -17.58
C TYR A 93 -2.79 -0.55 -18.92
N GLU A 94 -1.67 -0.88 -19.55
CA GLU A 94 -1.62 -1.79 -20.69
C GLU A 94 -1.41 -3.21 -20.18
N TYR A 95 -2.16 -4.19 -20.67
CA TYR A 95 -2.12 -5.57 -20.19
C TYR A 95 -1.60 -6.52 -21.27
N PHE A 96 -0.76 -7.47 -20.86
CA PHE A 96 -0.18 -8.46 -21.76
C PHE A 96 -0.17 -9.84 -21.10
N LYS A 97 -0.29 -10.90 -21.90
CA LYS A 97 0.12 -12.25 -21.49
C LYS A 97 1.47 -12.58 -22.09
N LEU A 98 2.31 -13.27 -21.32
CA LEU A 98 3.53 -13.88 -21.82
C LEU A 98 3.20 -15.30 -22.32
N ILE A 99 3.50 -15.55 -23.59
CA ILE A 99 3.43 -16.89 -24.18
C ILE A 99 4.84 -17.46 -24.32
N GLU A 100 5.10 -18.59 -23.68
CA GLU A 100 6.34 -19.36 -23.82
C GLU A 100 6.00 -20.76 -24.33
N LEU A 101 6.64 -21.20 -25.42
CA LEU A 101 6.40 -22.52 -26.04
C LEU A 101 4.91 -22.82 -26.28
N GLY A 102 4.14 -21.80 -26.70
CA GLY A 102 2.71 -21.91 -27.01
C GLY A 102 1.78 -21.95 -25.79
N LYS A 103 2.29 -21.72 -24.57
CA LYS A 103 1.50 -21.68 -23.33
C LYS A 103 1.56 -20.31 -22.68
N THR A 104 0.43 -19.86 -22.14
CA THR A 104 0.42 -18.70 -21.24
C THR A 104 1.15 -19.04 -19.96
N VAL A 105 2.15 -18.23 -19.61
CA VAL A 105 2.94 -18.42 -18.39
C VAL A 105 2.53 -17.43 -17.31
N LEU A 106 2.26 -16.18 -17.69
CA LEU A 106 1.88 -15.11 -16.77
C LEU A 106 1.14 -13.98 -17.49
N ALA A 107 0.49 -13.11 -16.72
CA ALA A 107 0.00 -11.82 -17.18
C ALA A 107 0.83 -10.70 -16.55
N ILE A 108 1.11 -9.66 -17.34
CA ILE A 108 1.72 -8.42 -16.86
C ILE A 108 0.82 -7.23 -17.17
N ARG A 109 1.00 -6.16 -16.39
CA ARG A 109 0.51 -4.83 -16.72
C ARG A 109 1.68 -3.84 -16.74
N THR A 110 1.64 -2.87 -17.65
CA THR A 110 2.66 -1.83 -17.79
C THR A 110 2.03 -0.45 -17.86
N TRP A 111 2.79 0.56 -17.45
CA TRP A 111 2.41 1.96 -17.58
C TRP A 111 3.63 2.88 -17.48
N ILE A 112 3.45 4.14 -17.87
CA ILE A 112 4.43 5.21 -17.64
C ILE A 112 3.94 6.01 -16.43
N SER A 113 4.76 6.08 -15.38
CA SER A 113 4.44 6.86 -14.19
C SER A 113 4.36 8.36 -14.51
N PRO A 114 3.71 9.19 -13.69
CA PRO A 114 3.68 10.64 -13.88
C PRO A 114 5.07 11.30 -13.88
N GLN A 115 6.09 10.59 -13.36
CA GLN A 115 7.49 11.03 -13.33
C GLN A 115 8.29 10.54 -14.56
N GLY A 116 7.66 9.78 -15.47
CA GLY A 116 8.27 9.28 -16.69
C GLY A 116 8.99 7.93 -16.53
N TYR A 117 8.71 7.18 -15.47
CA TYR A 117 9.27 5.83 -15.29
C TYR A 117 8.43 4.79 -16.00
N ASP A 118 9.05 3.94 -16.81
CA ASP A 118 8.43 2.73 -17.34
C ASP A 118 8.33 1.68 -16.22
N LEU A 119 7.10 1.36 -15.82
CA LEU A 119 6.82 0.43 -14.73
C LEU A 119 6.03 -0.78 -15.21
N GLU A 120 6.21 -1.88 -14.49
CA GLU A 120 5.61 -3.17 -14.82
C GLU A 120 5.29 -3.95 -13.53
N GLU A 121 4.16 -4.66 -13.55
CA GLU A 121 3.81 -5.66 -12.56
C GLU A 121 3.31 -6.94 -13.21
N THR A 122 3.48 -8.06 -12.51
CA THR A 122 2.97 -9.39 -12.88
C THR A 122 1.80 -9.78 -11.97
N HIS A 123 0.77 -10.39 -12.56
CA HIS A 123 -0.36 -10.95 -11.83
C HIS A 123 0.05 -12.23 -11.09
N THR A 124 -0.26 -12.31 -9.80
CA THR A 124 -0.02 -13.47 -8.95
C THR A 124 -1.26 -13.79 -8.14
N ALA A 125 -1.28 -14.94 -7.46
CA ALA A 125 -2.36 -15.28 -6.53
C ALA A 125 -2.55 -14.26 -5.39
N SER A 126 -1.54 -13.43 -5.13
CA SER A 126 -1.55 -12.37 -4.12
C SER A 126 -1.94 -10.99 -4.69
N GLY A 127 -2.25 -10.91 -5.98
CA GLY A 127 -2.44 -9.67 -6.72
C GLY A 127 -1.23 -9.29 -7.58
N TRP A 128 -1.15 -8.02 -7.94
CA TRP A 128 -0.11 -7.48 -8.82
C TRP A 128 1.17 -7.17 -8.04
N LEU A 129 2.32 -7.62 -8.54
CA LEU A 129 3.63 -7.41 -7.93
C LEU A 129 4.63 -6.86 -8.94
N SER A 130 5.50 -5.94 -8.51
CA SER A 130 6.55 -5.36 -9.34
C SER A 130 7.37 -6.43 -10.06
N SER A 131 7.60 -6.23 -11.36
CA SER A 131 8.27 -7.20 -12.22
C SER A 131 9.24 -6.56 -13.22
N HIS A 132 9.98 -7.43 -13.92
CA HIS A 132 11.02 -7.05 -14.89
C HIS A 132 10.97 -7.95 -16.16
N VAL A 133 9.79 -8.44 -16.53
CA VAL A 133 9.57 -9.34 -17.68
C VAL A 133 10.04 -8.69 -18.97
N ARG A 134 9.61 -7.46 -19.30
CA ARG A 134 10.06 -6.75 -20.50
C ARG A 134 11.59 -6.61 -20.57
N SER A 135 12.21 -6.16 -19.49
CA SER A 135 13.68 -6.03 -19.46
C SER A 135 14.38 -7.39 -19.60
N LYS A 136 13.77 -8.49 -19.14
CA LYS A 136 14.34 -9.83 -19.31
C LYS A 136 14.22 -10.34 -20.73
N LEU A 137 13.11 -10.07 -21.41
CA LEU A 137 12.91 -10.36 -22.83
C LEU A 137 13.87 -9.55 -23.72
N GLU A 138 14.00 -8.25 -23.46
CA GLU A 138 14.92 -7.36 -24.21
C GLU A 138 16.40 -7.78 -24.09
N ARG A 139 16.76 -8.42 -22.98
CA ARG A 139 18.13 -8.92 -22.73
C ARG A 139 18.33 -10.38 -23.13
N ASP A 140 17.35 -11.00 -23.79
CA ASP A 140 17.34 -12.43 -24.15
C ASP A 140 17.60 -13.37 -22.95
N SER A 141 17.27 -12.91 -21.74
CA SER A 141 17.42 -13.68 -20.49
C SER A 141 16.17 -14.50 -20.13
N MET A 142 15.12 -14.33 -20.93
CA MET A 142 13.83 -15.02 -20.87
C MET A 142 13.32 -15.13 -22.31
N GLY A 143 12.68 -16.26 -22.64
CA GLY A 143 12.03 -16.45 -23.94
C GLY A 143 10.54 -16.13 -23.89
N GLY A 144 9.92 -16.00 -25.06
CA GLY A 144 8.48 -15.85 -25.22
C GLY A 144 8.06 -14.51 -25.82
N ASP A 145 6.76 -14.40 -26.07
CA ASP A 145 6.14 -13.25 -26.73
C ASP A 145 5.09 -12.60 -25.82
N LEU A 146 5.07 -11.27 -25.77
CA LEU A 146 4.02 -10.50 -25.11
C LEU A 146 2.88 -10.26 -26.08
N ILE A 147 1.68 -10.72 -25.71
CA ILE A 147 0.46 -10.53 -26.50
C ILE A 147 -0.47 -9.60 -25.72
N PRO A 148 -0.93 -8.47 -26.30
CA PRO A 148 -1.90 -7.60 -25.66
C PRO A 148 -3.19 -8.36 -25.30
N ILE A 149 -3.74 -8.08 -24.12
CA ILE A 149 -4.98 -8.65 -23.60
C ILE A 149 -5.80 -7.59 -22.89
N THR A 150 -7.04 -7.90 -22.53
CA THR A 150 -7.83 -7.01 -21.67
C THR A 150 -7.46 -7.17 -20.19
N LYS A 151 -7.90 -6.23 -19.35
CA LYS A 151 -7.78 -6.35 -17.89
C LYS A 151 -8.48 -7.60 -17.37
N GLU A 152 -9.70 -7.86 -17.86
CA GLU A 152 -10.51 -9.00 -17.44
C GLU A 152 -9.84 -10.33 -17.80
N GLU A 153 -9.22 -10.41 -18.99
CA GLU A 153 -8.42 -11.57 -19.38
C GLU A 153 -7.21 -11.74 -18.45
N ALA A 154 -6.50 -10.66 -18.13
CA ALA A 154 -5.33 -10.70 -17.25
C ALA A 154 -5.67 -11.16 -15.83
N GLU A 155 -6.79 -10.70 -15.27
CA GLU A 155 -7.25 -11.05 -13.92
C GLU A 155 -7.88 -12.47 -13.85
N SER A 156 -8.18 -13.08 -15.01
CA SER A 156 -8.69 -14.45 -15.11
C SER A 156 -7.61 -15.53 -15.22
N LEU A 157 -6.34 -15.13 -15.37
CA LEU A 157 -5.15 -15.98 -15.45
C LEU A 157 -4.54 -16.22 -14.07
#